data_AF-A0A800K204-F1
#
_entry.id   AF-A0A800K204-F1
#
_cell.length_a   1.000
_cell.length_b   1.000
_cell.length_c   1.000
_cell.angle_alpha   90.00
_cell.angle_beta   90.00
_cell.angle_gamma   90.00
#
_symmetry.space_group_name_H-M   'P 1'
#
loop_
_entity.id
_entity.type
_entity.pdbx_description
1 polymer ?
#
loop_
_entity_poly.entity_id
_entity_poly.type
_entity_poly.pdbx_seq_one_letter_code
_entity_poly.pdbx_strand_id
1 'polypeptide(L)'
;MDYEKVGLNPRKTLLLISAFLSAFPAWGVENNVAELSFTTHNLWILLATCLVFMMHLGFASLEAGMTQSKNTVHILFKNTGVMAIGLLTYALCGFNLMYPGADFAGSFFGFSGFGIDPGVEGLTPAYNEAYTYYTDFIFQAMFAATAATIVSGAVCERIKLSSFLIFSTVFVGLAYPVIGMWKWGGGFLETMKVPFYDFAGSSLVHSVGGWAALAGVICLGPRLGKYGEGKKKFIPHNYPLAVIGVFLLWLGWFGFNGGSVLSAEPASLSLVFVTTALAGAAGLVGAMSTSWIISKRPDLGMALNGSLAGLVGITAGADQMGVMEAIVIGLLSGLLVVVSINFIDK
;
A
#
# COMPACT_ATOMS: atom_id res chain seq x y z
N MET A 1 13.78 -12.96 -82.83
CA MET A 1 14.48 -13.29 -81.58
C MET A 1 13.38 -13.41 -80.54
N ASP A 2 12.80 -14.60 -80.45
CA ASP A 2 11.57 -14.86 -79.72
C ASP A 2 11.84 -14.98 -78.22
N TYR A 3 11.06 -14.24 -77.43
CA TYR A 3 11.02 -14.39 -75.97
C TYR A 3 10.16 -15.60 -75.63
N GLU A 4 10.79 -16.76 -75.37
CA GLU A 4 10.12 -17.88 -74.73
C GLU A 4 9.69 -17.49 -73.31
N LYS A 5 8.37 -17.42 -73.10
CA LYS A 5 7.75 -17.30 -71.78
C LYS A 5 8.04 -18.57 -70.98
N VAL A 6 8.99 -18.51 -70.05
CA VAL A 6 9.16 -19.53 -69.01
C VAL A 6 7.93 -19.49 -68.10
N GLY A 7 6.92 -20.30 -68.43
CA GLY A 7 5.73 -20.47 -67.61
C GLY A 7 6.05 -21.23 -66.33
N LEU A 8 6.15 -20.53 -65.21
CA LEU A 8 6.25 -21.15 -63.89
C LEU A 8 4.97 -21.95 -63.62
N ASN A 9 5.12 -23.26 -63.41
CA ASN A 9 3.99 -24.15 -63.11
C ASN A 9 3.38 -23.76 -61.76
N PRO A 10 2.11 -23.29 -61.71
CA PRO A 10 1.51 -22.73 -60.49
C PRO A 10 1.42 -23.76 -59.36
N ARG A 11 1.32 -25.07 -59.65
CA ARG A 11 1.36 -26.11 -58.60
C ARG A 11 2.74 -26.27 -57.97
N LYS A 12 3.82 -26.14 -58.75
CA LYS A 12 5.20 -26.17 -58.22
C LYS A 12 5.51 -24.90 -57.42
N THR A 13 5.02 -23.75 -57.88
CA THR A 13 5.14 -22.48 -57.14
C THR A 13 4.36 -22.53 -55.83
N LEU A 14 3.14 -23.06 -55.82
CA LEU A 14 2.37 -23.26 -54.58
C LEU A 14 3.06 -24.25 -53.62
N LEU A 15 3.57 -25.38 -54.13
CA LEU A 15 4.31 -26.35 -53.31
C LEU A 15 5.59 -25.77 -52.71
N LEU A 16 6.33 -24.98 -53.48
CA LEU A 16 7.54 -24.28 -53.02
C LEU A 16 7.20 -23.21 -51.98
N ILE A 17 6.10 -22.47 -52.15
CA ILE A 17 5.63 -21.47 -51.16
C ILE A 17 5.17 -22.16 -49.86
N SER A 18 4.43 -23.26 -49.96
CA SER A 18 4.02 -24.03 -48.76
C SER A 18 5.20 -24.69 -48.06
N ALA A 19 6.20 -25.18 -48.81
CA ALA A 19 7.44 -25.72 -48.24
C ALA A 19 8.30 -24.62 -47.59
N PHE A 20 8.35 -23.42 -48.17
CA PHE A 20 9.01 -22.24 -47.59
C PHE A 20 8.30 -21.75 -46.31
N LEU A 21 6.96 -21.77 -46.29
CA LEU A 21 6.16 -21.39 -45.13
C LEU A 21 6.26 -22.40 -43.98
N SER A 22 6.42 -23.70 -44.28
CA SER A 22 6.68 -24.73 -43.27
C SER A 22 8.14 -24.81 -42.82
N ALA A 23 9.07 -24.14 -43.52
CA ALA A 23 10.49 -24.12 -43.22
C ALA A 23 10.92 -22.92 -42.36
N PHE A 24 10.00 -22.03 -41.99
CA PHE A 24 10.24 -21.14 -40.88
C PHE A 24 10.23 -21.99 -39.60
N PRO A 25 11.32 -21.97 -38.81
CA PRO A 25 11.20 -22.40 -37.42
C PRO A 25 10.05 -21.58 -36.84
N ALA A 26 9.17 -22.18 -36.04
CA ALA A 26 8.39 -21.40 -35.10
C ALA A 26 9.43 -20.73 -34.17
N TRP A 27 9.91 -19.54 -34.53
CA TRP A 27 10.72 -18.71 -33.65
C TRP A 27 9.86 -18.52 -32.41
N GLY A 28 10.33 -19.02 -31.26
CA GLY A 28 9.54 -19.23 -30.04
C GLY A 28 8.81 -17.97 -29.57
N VAL A 29 7.59 -17.75 -30.09
CA VAL A 29 6.72 -16.65 -29.67
C VAL A 29 6.26 -16.85 -28.22
N GLU A 30 6.08 -18.09 -27.77
CA GLU A 30 5.69 -18.41 -26.38
C GLU A 30 6.71 -17.93 -25.34
N ASN A 31 8.01 -18.16 -25.58
CA ASN A 31 9.06 -17.70 -24.66
C ASN A 31 9.09 -16.17 -24.54
N ASN A 32 8.80 -15.45 -25.64
CA ASN A 32 8.79 -13.99 -25.64
C ASN A 32 7.58 -13.40 -24.90
N VAL A 33 6.41 -14.05 -24.93
CA VAL A 33 5.20 -13.54 -24.26
C VAL A 33 5.31 -13.70 -22.74
N ALA A 34 5.78 -14.86 -22.26
CA ALA A 34 5.97 -15.10 -20.83
C ALA A 34 7.03 -14.16 -20.22
N GLU A 35 8.17 -13.99 -20.90
CA GLU A 35 9.23 -13.07 -20.46
C GLU A 35 8.74 -11.60 -20.45
N LEU A 36 7.97 -11.19 -21.46
CA LEU A 36 7.39 -9.85 -21.53
C LEU A 36 6.35 -9.63 -20.42
N SER A 37 5.50 -10.62 -20.13
CA SER A 37 4.51 -10.59 -19.05
C SER A 37 5.19 -10.46 -17.69
N PHE A 38 6.15 -11.33 -17.37
CA PHE A 38 6.95 -11.26 -16.15
C PHE A 38 7.61 -9.88 -15.99
N THR A 39 8.28 -9.40 -17.03
CA THR A 39 8.94 -8.07 -17.01
C THR A 39 7.94 -6.95 -16.77
N THR A 40 6.76 -7.01 -17.39
CA THR A 40 5.71 -5.98 -17.26
C THR A 40 5.11 -5.97 -15.86
N HIS A 41 4.80 -7.13 -15.31
CA HIS A 41 4.26 -7.29 -13.95
C HIS A 41 5.28 -6.82 -12.90
N ASN A 42 6.53 -7.25 -13.03
CA ASN A 42 7.61 -6.86 -12.14
C ASN A 42 7.85 -5.34 -12.19
N LEU A 43 7.89 -4.74 -13.38
CA LEU A 43 8.02 -3.29 -13.56
C LEU A 43 6.86 -2.53 -12.93
N TRP A 44 5.62 -3.01 -13.10
CA TRP A 44 4.45 -2.40 -12.47
C TRP A 44 4.60 -2.36 -10.94
N ILE A 45 4.99 -3.46 -10.31
CA ILE A 45 5.15 -3.51 -8.84
C ILE A 45 6.28 -2.58 -8.36
N LEU A 46 7.37 -2.43 -9.13
CA LEU A 46 8.42 -1.44 -8.81
C LEU A 46 7.92 0.00 -8.95
N LEU A 47 7.09 0.30 -9.95
CA LEU A 47 6.44 1.62 -10.06
C LEU A 47 5.46 1.86 -8.91
N ALA A 48 4.67 0.85 -8.55
CA ALA A 48 3.79 0.88 -7.41
C ALA A 48 4.57 1.12 -6.10
N THR A 49 5.74 0.49 -5.94
CA THR A 49 6.66 0.72 -4.81
C THR A 49 7.07 2.20 -4.72
N CYS A 50 7.40 2.84 -5.84
CA CYS A 50 7.73 4.28 -5.88
C CYS A 50 6.54 5.16 -5.46
N LEU A 51 5.33 4.78 -5.83
CA LEU A 51 4.10 5.47 -5.41
C LEU A 51 3.85 5.29 -3.90
N VAL A 52 4.07 4.09 -3.34
CA VAL A 52 3.97 3.87 -1.89
C VAL A 52 5.06 4.64 -1.14
N PHE A 53 6.28 4.69 -1.66
CA PHE A 53 7.33 5.54 -1.10
C PHE A 53 6.88 7.01 -1.02
N MET A 54 6.19 7.51 -2.06
CA MET A 54 5.65 8.87 -2.08
C MET A 54 4.63 9.14 -0.97
N MET A 55 3.94 8.10 -0.46
CA MET A 55 3.04 8.24 0.70
C MET A 55 3.78 8.76 1.92
N HIS A 56 5.07 8.48 2.09
CA HIS A 56 5.85 9.00 3.22
C HIS A 56 6.06 10.50 3.17
N LEU A 57 6.22 11.07 1.97
CA LEU A 57 6.18 12.52 1.79
C LEU A 57 4.77 13.07 2.07
N GLY A 58 3.74 12.31 1.72
CA GLY A 58 2.35 12.58 2.05
C GLY A 58 2.11 12.67 3.56
N PHE A 59 2.52 11.66 4.33
CA PHE A 59 2.44 11.63 5.80
C PHE A 59 3.24 12.77 6.43
N ALA A 60 4.48 12.99 5.99
CA ALA A 60 5.31 14.08 6.50
C ALA A 60 4.62 15.46 6.31
N SER A 61 4.04 15.68 5.13
CA SER A 61 3.35 16.94 4.78
C SER A 61 2.02 17.08 5.54
N LEU A 62 1.21 16.01 5.59
CA LEU A 62 -0.04 15.98 6.33
C LEU A 62 0.18 16.27 7.82
N GLU A 63 1.08 15.53 8.46
CA GLU A 63 1.38 15.68 9.88
C GLU A 63 1.97 17.05 10.20
N ALA A 64 2.91 17.53 9.38
CA ALA A 64 3.45 18.87 9.55
C ALA A 64 2.32 19.91 9.45
N GLY A 65 1.51 19.89 8.39
CA GLY A 65 0.43 20.85 8.18
C GLY A 65 -0.63 20.84 9.30
N MET A 66 -0.95 19.64 9.79
CA MET A 66 -1.97 19.41 10.84
C MET A 66 -1.46 19.60 12.28
N THR A 67 -0.22 20.02 12.48
CA THR A 67 0.36 20.29 13.81
C THR A 67 0.73 21.75 14.03
N GLN A 68 1.27 22.10 15.21
CA GLN A 68 1.81 23.43 15.47
C GLN A 68 3.20 23.60 14.85
N SER A 69 3.47 24.78 14.29
CA SER A 69 4.73 25.09 13.57
C SER A 69 6.01 24.82 14.37
N LYS A 70 5.97 24.98 15.70
CA LYS A 70 7.12 24.68 16.58
C LYS A 70 7.55 23.21 16.57
N ASN A 71 6.67 22.30 16.14
CA ASN A 71 6.90 20.86 16.13
C ASN A 71 7.30 20.31 14.74
N THR A 72 7.31 21.15 13.70
CA THR A 72 7.51 20.73 12.31
C THR A 72 8.80 19.94 12.11
N VAL A 73 9.94 20.41 12.63
CA VAL A 73 11.24 19.71 12.48
C VAL A 73 11.19 18.31 13.11
N HIS A 74 10.58 18.17 14.28
CA HIS A 74 10.44 16.88 14.96
C HIS A 74 9.60 15.90 14.14
N ILE A 75 8.52 16.38 13.53
CA ILE A 75 7.63 15.57 12.68
C ILE A 75 8.32 15.11 11.41
N LEU A 76 9.01 16.02 10.72
CA LEU A 76 9.77 15.69 9.52
C LEU A 76 10.87 14.67 9.84
N PHE A 77 11.58 14.84 10.96
CA PHE A 77 12.61 13.89 11.38
C PHE A 77 12.03 12.49 11.64
N LYS A 78 10.87 12.40 12.33
CA LYS A 78 10.19 11.12 12.57
C LYS A 78 9.83 10.41 11.27
N ASN A 79 9.21 11.11 10.33
CA ASN A 79 8.77 10.53 9.05
C ASN A 79 9.96 10.07 8.19
N THR A 80 11.03 10.88 8.10
CA THR A 80 12.26 10.49 7.38
C THR A 80 12.97 9.33 8.08
N GLY A 81 13.02 9.32 9.40
CA GLY A 81 13.66 8.24 10.18
C GLY A 81 12.94 6.90 10.03
N VAL A 82 11.61 6.90 9.98
CA VAL A 82 10.81 5.68 9.77
C VAL A 82 11.13 5.02 8.44
N MET A 83 11.47 5.77 7.39
CA MET A 83 11.90 5.18 6.13
C MET A 83 13.18 4.36 6.26
N ALA A 84 14.20 4.93 6.89
CA ALA A 84 15.47 4.25 7.10
C ALA A 84 15.29 3.03 8.01
N ILE A 85 14.54 3.18 9.10
CA ILE A 85 14.20 2.07 10.01
C ILE A 85 13.42 0.99 9.26
N GLY A 86 12.40 1.39 8.50
CA GLY A 86 11.57 0.59 7.62
C GLY A 86 12.42 -0.38 6.80
N LEU A 87 13.24 0.18 5.91
CA LEU A 87 14.10 -0.58 5.01
C LEU A 87 15.11 -1.45 5.75
N LEU A 88 15.83 -0.90 6.74
CA LEU A 88 16.96 -1.61 7.36
C LEU A 88 16.50 -2.72 8.30
N THR A 89 15.47 -2.50 9.12
CA THR A 89 14.99 -3.52 10.06
C THR A 89 14.22 -4.62 9.34
N TYR A 90 13.47 -4.25 8.30
CA TYR A 90 12.77 -5.21 7.47
C TYR A 90 13.74 -6.07 6.66
N ALA A 91 14.82 -5.49 6.11
CA ALA A 91 15.91 -6.25 5.49
C ALA A 91 16.66 -7.15 6.49
N LEU A 92 16.88 -6.67 7.72
CA LEU A 92 17.62 -7.43 8.73
C LEU A 92 16.86 -8.68 9.19
N CYS A 93 15.54 -8.58 9.40
CA CYS A 93 14.74 -9.70 9.92
C CYS A 93 13.26 -9.64 9.57
N GLY A 94 12.69 -8.44 9.35
CA GLY A 94 11.25 -8.29 9.19
C GLY A 94 10.68 -9.03 7.97
N PHE A 95 11.38 -9.07 6.83
CA PHE A 95 10.88 -9.79 5.65
C PHE A 95 10.78 -11.29 5.91
N ASN A 96 11.81 -11.91 6.48
CA ASN A 96 11.84 -13.33 6.82
C ASN A 96 10.98 -13.72 8.04
N LEU A 97 10.58 -12.75 8.86
CA LEU A 97 9.53 -12.94 9.87
C LEU A 97 8.15 -12.93 9.24
N MET A 98 7.94 -12.08 8.23
CA MET A 98 6.65 -11.92 7.57
C MET A 98 6.40 -12.99 6.51
N TYR A 99 7.42 -13.38 5.75
CA TYR A 99 7.39 -14.37 4.67
C TYR A 99 8.40 -15.49 4.93
N PRO A 100 8.19 -16.32 5.98
CA PRO A 100 9.17 -17.33 6.40
C PRO A 100 9.21 -18.59 5.50
N GLY A 101 8.36 -18.67 4.48
CA GLY A 101 8.31 -19.79 3.54
C GLY A 101 7.33 -20.91 3.93
N ALA A 102 7.21 -21.90 3.03
CA ALA A 102 6.17 -22.93 3.08
C ALA A 102 6.22 -23.84 4.33
N ASP A 103 7.40 -24.00 4.93
CA ASP A 103 7.58 -24.82 6.15
C ASP A 103 6.79 -24.28 7.35
N PHE A 104 6.40 -23.01 7.32
CA PHE A 104 5.61 -22.34 8.37
C PHE A 104 4.14 -22.13 7.97
N ALA A 105 3.66 -22.77 6.91
CA ALA A 105 2.27 -22.63 6.47
C ALA A 105 1.29 -22.98 7.61
N GLY A 106 0.31 -22.10 7.84
CA GLY A 106 -0.69 -22.21 8.91
C GLY A 106 -0.17 -21.90 10.32
N SER A 107 1.10 -21.55 10.48
CA SER A 107 1.68 -21.25 11.79
C SER A 107 1.27 -19.86 12.30
N PHE A 108 1.32 -19.70 13.62
CA PHE A 108 1.15 -18.40 14.28
C PHE A 108 2.43 -17.54 14.24
N PHE A 109 3.59 -18.19 14.17
CA PHE A 109 4.89 -17.57 14.16
C PHE A 109 5.84 -18.38 13.29
N GLY A 110 6.74 -17.69 12.59
CA GLY A 110 7.75 -18.28 11.73
C GLY A 110 8.90 -17.30 11.53
N PHE A 111 10.08 -17.84 11.24
CA PHE A 111 11.27 -17.05 11.02
C PHE A 111 12.27 -17.85 10.19
N SER A 112 12.56 -17.40 8.98
CA SER A 112 13.51 -18.06 8.06
C SER A 112 14.96 -17.56 8.18
N GLY A 113 15.25 -16.65 9.13
CA GLY A 113 16.60 -16.19 9.42
C GLY A 113 16.83 -14.69 9.16
N PHE A 114 18.06 -14.23 9.37
CA PHE A 114 18.43 -12.82 9.22
C PHE A 114 18.92 -12.51 7.81
N GLY A 115 18.68 -11.27 7.37
CA GLY A 115 19.10 -10.75 6.08
C GLY A 115 18.14 -11.09 4.95
N ILE A 116 18.47 -10.59 3.76
CA ILE A 116 17.79 -10.93 2.51
C ILE A 116 18.75 -11.74 1.65
N ASP A 117 18.37 -12.97 1.31
CA ASP A 117 19.14 -13.84 0.43
C ASP A 117 18.17 -14.55 -0.53
N PRO A 118 18.03 -14.05 -1.77
CA PRO A 118 17.11 -14.63 -2.73
C PRO A 118 17.58 -15.98 -3.31
N GLY A 119 18.85 -16.35 -3.11
CA GLY A 119 19.47 -17.41 -3.91
C GLY A 119 19.36 -17.15 -5.42
N VAL A 120 19.52 -18.20 -6.22
CA VAL A 120 19.39 -18.10 -7.70
C VAL A 120 17.92 -18.05 -8.12
N GLU A 121 17.06 -18.85 -7.48
CA GLU A 121 15.64 -18.96 -7.84
C GLU A 121 14.85 -17.68 -7.55
N GLY A 122 15.20 -16.96 -6.48
CA GLY A 122 14.62 -15.67 -6.10
C GLY A 122 14.77 -14.55 -7.15
N LEU A 123 15.65 -14.74 -8.14
CA LEU A 123 15.91 -13.78 -9.21
C LEU A 123 15.12 -14.08 -10.49
N THR A 124 14.34 -15.15 -10.49
CA THR A 124 13.68 -15.69 -11.68
C THR A 124 12.19 -15.90 -11.43
N PRO A 125 11.40 -16.22 -12.47
CA PRO A 125 10.00 -16.61 -12.30
C PRO A 125 9.76 -17.85 -11.42
N ALA A 126 10.82 -18.57 -11.03
CA ALA A 126 10.71 -19.69 -10.09
C ALA A 126 10.26 -19.25 -8.69
N TYR A 127 10.55 -18.01 -8.28
CA TYR A 127 10.04 -17.44 -7.03
C TYR A 127 8.55 -17.09 -7.13
N ASN A 128 8.20 -16.34 -8.18
CA ASN A 128 6.83 -15.94 -8.48
C ASN A 128 6.73 -15.60 -9.98
N GLU A 129 5.62 -15.99 -10.62
CA GLU A 129 5.41 -15.80 -12.06
C GLU A 129 5.32 -14.33 -12.49
N ALA A 130 5.13 -13.40 -11.55
CA ALA A 130 4.95 -11.98 -11.82
C ALA A 130 6.13 -11.10 -11.35
N TYR A 131 6.94 -11.55 -10.39
CA TYR A 131 7.99 -10.71 -9.80
C TYR A 131 9.12 -11.49 -9.12
N THR A 132 10.25 -10.82 -8.93
CA THR A 132 11.40 -11.37 -8.18
C THR A 132 11.25 -11.20 -6.67
N TYR A 133 12.03 -11.96 -5.90
CA TYR A 133 12.19 -11.80 -4.45
C TYR A 133 12.51 -10.36 -4.05
N TYR A 134 13.39 -9.67 -4.78
CA TYR A 134 13.75 -8.28 -4.46
C TYR A 134 12.59 -7.30 -4.66
N THR A 135 11.77 -7.54 -5.68
CA THR A 135 10.56 -6.75 -5.93
C THR A 135 9.54 -6.95 -4.81
N ASP A 136 9.36 -8.19 -4.35
CA ASP A 136 8.50 -8.49 -3.20
C ASP A 136 9.02 -7.78 -1.94
N PHE A 137 10.29 -8.00 -1.62
CA PHE A 137 10.95 -7.38 -0.47
C PHE A 137 10.74 -5.87 -0.43
N ILE A 138 11.07 -5.17 -1.53
CA ILE A 138 11.04 -3.71 -1.52
C ILE A 138 9.61 -3.18 -1.45
N PHE A 139 8.65 -3.83 -2.12
CA PHE A 139 7.24 -3.46 -2.07
C PHE A 139 6.70 -3.62 -0.64
N GLN A 140 6.95 -4.77 -0.01
CA GLN A 140 6.50 -5.07 1.35
C GLN A 140 7.21 -4.21 2.41
N ALA A 141 8.48 -3.85 2.19
CA ALA A 141 9.20 -2.94 3.07
C ALA A 141 8.53 -1.56 3.14
N MET A 142 7.94 -1.08 2.03
CA MET A 142 7.19 0.18 2.01
C MET A 142 5.90 0.08 2.83
N PHE A 143 5.22 -1.06 2.82
CA PHE A 143 4.02 -1.31 3.64
C PHE A 143 4.37 -1.33 5.13
N ALA A 144 5.46 -2.01 5.48
CA ALA A 144 5.97 -2.06 6.85
C ALA A 144 6.32 -0.66 7.38
N ALA A 145 7.03 0.14 6.57
CA ALA A 145 7.33 1.53 6.92
C ALA A 145 6.04 2.37 7.06
N THR A 146 5.06 2.16 6.16
CA THR A 146 3.76 2.85 6.18
C THR A 146 2.99 2.54 7.46
N ALA A 147 2.96 1.29 7.92
CA ALA A 147 2.30 0.92 9.17
C ALA A 147 2.87 1.68 10.38
N ALA A 148 4.20 1.84 10.44
CA ALA A 148 4.86 2.57 11.52
C ALA A 148 4.60 4.08 11.46
N THR A 149 4.50 4.66 10.26
CA THR A 149 4.29 6.10 10.12
C THR A 149 2.89 6.55 10.57
N ILE A 150 1.87 5.68 10.51
CA ILE A 150 0.53 5.94 11.08
C ILE A 150 0.63 6.34 12.55
N VAL A 151 1.53 5.70 13.31
CA VAL A 151 1.74 6.00 14.73
C VAL A 151 2.31 7.41 14.92
N SER A 152 3.18 7.87 14.02
CA SER A 152 3.85 9.18 14.11
C SER A 152 2.87 10.33 14.34
N GLY A 153 1.82 10.40 13.52
CA GLY A 153 0.80 11.45 13.59
C GLY A 153 0.00 11.43 14.89
N ALA A 154 -0.28 10.25 15.45
CA ALA A 154 -1.05 10.14 16.70
C ALA A 154 -0.26 10.59 17.94
N VAL A 155 1.03 10.26 17.98
CA VAL A 155 1.92 10.57 19.12
C VAL A 155 2.66 11.92 18.98
N CYS A 156 2.41 12.66 17.89
CA CYS A 156 3.09 13.92 17.61
C CYS A 156 2.95 14.96 18.74
N GLU A 157 3.86 15.94 18.71
CA GLU A 157 3.97 17.09 19.63
C GLU A 157 4.38 16.79 21.08
N ARG A 158 4.38 15.53 21.51
CA ARG A 158 4.68 15.18 22.92
C ARG A 158 5.58 13.95 23.12
N ILE A 159 5.69 13.06 22.14
CA ILE A 159 6.64 11.95 22.22
C ILE A 159 8.08 12.45 22.07
N LYS A 160 9.01 11.87 22.84
CA LYS A 160 10.45 12.07 22.61
C LYS A 160 10.85 11.40 21.28
N LEU A 161 11.73 12.05 20.52
CA LEU A 161 12.17 11.51 19.22
C LEU A 161 12.80 10.12 19.37
N SER A 162 13.72 9.94 20.33
CA SER A 162 14.37 8.65 20.59
C SER A 162 13.38 7.54 20.94
N SER A 163 12.38 7.83 21.78
CA SER A 163 11.33 6.87 22.13
C SER A 163 10.53 6.44 20.90
N PHE A 164 10.22 7.38 19.99
CA PHE A 164 9.54 7.06 18.75
C PHE A 164 10.41 6.19 17.82
N LEU A 165 11.69 6.52 17.65
CA LEU A 165 12.59 5.74 16.80
C LEU A 165 12.78 4.31 17.33
N ILE A 166 12.94 4.13 18.65
CA ILE A 166 13.03 2.80 19.27
C ILE A 166 11.73 2.02 19.05
N PHE A 167 10.58 2.67 19.27
CA PHE A 167 9.27 2.07 19.01
C PHE A 167 9.17 1.60 17.56
N SER A 168 9.49 2.46 16.59
CA SER A 168 9.42 2.11 15.16
C SER A 168 10.34 0.95 14.80
N THR A 169 11.54 0.88 15.37
CA THR A 169 12.47 -0.25 15.17
C THR A 169 11.88 -1.57 15.66
N VAL A 170 11.31 -1.59 16.86
CA VAL A 170 10.69 -2.81 17.42
C VAL A 170 9.42 -3.17 16.66
N PHE A 171 8.63 -2.17 16.30
CA PHE A 171 7.36 -2.37 15.60
C PHE A 171 7.57 -2.93 14.19
N VAL A 172 8.41 -2.29 13.38
CA VAL A 172 8.71 -2.75 12.00
C VAL A 172 9.55 -4.02 12.02
N GLY A 173 10.51 -4.15 12.93
CA GLY A 173 11.41 -5.29 12.97
C GLY A 173 10.76 -6.57 13.49
N LEU A 174 9.72 -6.47 14.33
CA LEU A 174 9.14 -7.63 15.02
C LEU A 174 7.62 -7.66 14.99
N ALA A 175 6.95 -6.67 15.57
CA ALA A 175 5.50 -6.76 15.83
C ALA A 175 4.66 -6.78 14.55
N TYR A 176 4.92 -5.85 13.62
CA TYR A 176 4.23 -5.77 12.34
C TYR A 176 4.48 -7.00 11.46
N PRO A 177 5.73 -7.45 11.23
CA PRO A 177 5.99 -8.67 10.46
C PRO A 177 5.26 -9.91 10.95
N VAL A 178 5.21 -10.13 12.27
CA VAL A 178 4.51 -11.28 12.85
C VAL A 178 3.01 -11.23 12.53
N ILE A 179 2.40 -10.05 12.62
CA ILE A 179 0.97 -9.89 12.28
C ILE A 179 0.76 -10.05 10.77
N GLY A 180 1.66 -9.49 9.95
CA GLY A 180 1.64 -9.65 8.50
C GLY A 180 1.73 -11.11 8.07
N MET A 181 2.56 -11.90 8.76
CA MET A 181 2.73 -13.33 8.51
C MET A 181 1.42 -14.10 8.64
N TRP A 182 0.56 -13.73 9.59
CA TRP A 182 -0.67 -14.47 9.87
C TRP A 182 -1.55 -14.63 8.63
N LYS A 183 -1.52 -13.66 7.71
CA LYS A 183 -2.27 -13.70 6.45
C LYS A 183 -1.35 -13.71 5.22
N TRP A 184 -0.58 -12.66 4.97
CA TRP A 184 0.21 -12.55 3.73
C TRP A 184 1.41 -13.51 3.69
N GLY A 185 1.93 -13.91 4.85
CA GLY A 185 3.00 -14.90 4.97
C GLY A 185 2.55 -16.37 4.95
N GLY A 186 1.27 -16.65 4.70
CA GLY A 186 0.73 -18.01 4.71
C GLY A 186 0.44 -18.58 6.11
N GLY A 187 0.33 -17.73 7.14
CA GLY A 187 0.07 -18.16 8.51
C GLY A 187 -1.36 -18.65 8.79
N PHE A 188 -1.72 -18.72 10.07
CA PHE A 188 -2.98 -19.34 10.51
C PHE A 188 -4.25 -18.67 9.96
N LEU A 189 -4.24 -17.36 9.65
CA LEU A 189 -5.41 -16.67 9.09
C LEU A 189 -5.63 -17.03 7.61
N GLU A 190 -4.58 -17.37 6.87
CA GLU A 190 -4.66 -17.85 5.49
C GLU A 190 -5.26 -19.26 5.43
N THR A 191 -4.93 -20.12 6.39
CA THR A 191 -5.29 -21.55 6.37
C THR A 191 -6.60 -21.88 7.08
N MET A 192 -7.36 -20.85 7.52
CA MET A 192 -8.69 -21.05 8.08
C MET A 192 -9.65 -21.65 7.05
N LYS A 193 -10.69 -22.36 7.52
CA LYS A 193 -11.73 -22.92 6.65
C LYS A 193 -12.37 -21.86 5.73
N VAL A 194 -12.57 -20.66 6.26
CA VAL A 194 -12.87 -19.46 5.48
C VAL A 194 -11.67 -18.53 5.71
N PRO A 195 -10.73 -18.43 4.76
CA PRO A 195 -9.55 -17.60 4.92
C PRO A 195 -9.93 -16.16 5.26
N PHE A 196 -9.17 -15.55 6.17
CA PHE A 196 -9.28 -14.11 6.40
C PHE A 196 -8.96 -13.37 5.10
N TYR A 197 -9.71 -12.33 4.78
CA TYR A 197 -9.48 -11.56 3.56
C TYR A 197 -9.06 -10.13 3.88
N ASP A 198 -7.88 -9.75 3.37
CA ASP A 198 -7.38 -8.39 3.42
C ASP A 198 -6.43 -8.19 2.24
N PHE A 199 -6.94 -7.58 1.18
CA PHE A 199 -6.25 -7.42 -0.10
C PHE A 199 -4.96 -6.61 0.03
N ALA A 200 -5.08 -5.34 0.43
CA ALA A 200 -3.94 -4.41 0.53
C ALA A 200 -3.67 -3.92 1.95
N GLY A 201 -4.46 -4.29 2.97
CA GLY A 201 -4.14 -4.03 4.37
C GLY A 201 -5.00 -2.99 5.09
N SER A 202 -6.34 -3.01 4.94
CA SER A 202 -7.19 -2.23 5.86
C SER A 202 -6.97 -2.69 7.31
N SER A 203 -6.79 -3.99 7.52
CA SER A 203 -6.48 -4.55 8.83
C SER A 203 -4.97 -4.58 9.05
N LEU A 204 -4.25 -5.28 8.18
CA LEU A 204 -2.84 -5.61 8.38
C LEU A 204 -1.91 -4.39 8.41
N VAL A 205 -2.27 -3.30 7.73
CA VAL A 205 -1.52 -2.03 7.79
C VAL A 205 -2.25 -1.00 8.63
N HIS A 206 -3.47 -0.62 8.22
CA HIS A 206 -4.14 0.53 8.82
C HIS A 206 -4.69 0.26 10.21
N SER A 207 -5.36 -0.87 10.43
CA SER A 207 -5.86 -1.22 11.77
C SER A 207 -4.71 -1.54 12.71
N VAL A 208 -3.69 -2.28 12.28
CA VAL A 208 -2.49 -2.58 13.10
C VAL A 208 -1.77 -1.30 13.50
N GLY A 209 -1.51 -0.39 12.55
CA GLY A 209 -0.95 0.93 12.83
C GLY A 209 -1.86 1.78 13.72
N GLY A 210 -3.18 1.73 13.51
CA GLY A 210 -4.18 2.45 14.30
C GLY A 210 -4.27 1.99 15.75
N TRP A 211 -4.22 0.67 16.00
CA TRP A 211 -4.20 0.12 17.35
C TRP A 211 -2.88 0.40 18.07
N ALA A 212 -1.75 0.30 17.36
CA ALA A 212 -0.46 0.71 17.90
C ALA A 212 -0.44 2.21 18.25
N ALA A 213 -1.04 3.04 17.39
CA ALA A 213 -1.22 4.46 17.63
C ALA A 213 -2.09 4.72 18.88
N LEU A 214 -3.22 4.02 19.03
CA LEU A 214 -4.08 4.14 20.19
C LEU A 214 -3.35 3.74 21.49
N ALA A 215 -2.64 2.61 21.49
CA ALA A 215 -1.83 2.17 22.62
C ALA A 215 -0.77 3.24 22.99
N GLY A 216 -0.08 3.81 21.99
CA GLY A 216 0.87 4.89 22.19
C GLY A 216 0.23 6.15 22.78
N VAL A 217 -0.97 6.52 22.32
CA VAL A 217 -1.73 7.67 22.84
C VAL A 217 -2.16 7.44 24.29
N ILE A 218 -2.63 6.24 24.66
CA ILE A 218 -3.02 5.88 26.02
C ILE A 218 -1.82 6.00 26.98
N CYS A 219 -0.66 5.48 26.58
CA CYS A 219 0.56 5.55 27.39
C CYS A 219 1.10 6.98 27.56
N LEU A 220 1.00 7.82 26.52
CA LEU A 220 1.49 9.21 26.56
C LEU A 220 0.52 10.18 27.23
N GLY A 221 -0.77 9.90 27.16
CA GLY A 221 -1.82 10.83 27.56
C GLY A 221 -2.04 11.98 26.57
N PRO A 222 -2.93 12.93 26.94
CA PRO A 222 -3.34 14.04 26.09
C PRO A 222 -2.24 15.10 25.94
N ARG A 223 -2.34 15.91 24.87
CA ARG A 223 -1.47 17.08 24.68
C ARG A 223 -1.72 18.11 25.78
N LEU A 224 -0.65 18.71 26.30
CA LEU A 224 -0.74 19.75 27.33
C LEU A 224 -1.65 20.90 26.90
N GLY A 225 -2.66 21.22 27.71
CA GLY A 225 -3.62 22.30 27.46
C GLY A 225 -4.69 22.01 26.41
N LYS A 226 -4.80 20.76 25.91
CA LYS A 226 -5.86 20.35 24.99
C LYS A 226 -7.23 20.25 25.70
N TYR A 227 -7.24 19.70 26.91
CA TYR A 227 -8.43 19.54 27.76
C TYR A 227 -8.27 20.34 29.07
N GLY A 228 -9.38 20.73 29.73
CA GLY A 228 -9.37 21.49 30.99
C GLY A 228 -9.77 22.98 30.89
N GLU A 229 -9.63 23.75 31.98
CA GLU A 229 -9.86 25.21 31.99
C GLU A 229 -8.70 25.96 31.31
N GLY A 230 -9.02 26.98 30.50
CA GLY A 230 -8.03 27.69 29.66
C GLY A 230 -7.66 26.98 28.36
N LYS A 231 -8.56 26.14 27.82
CA LYS A 231 -8.39 25.35 26.58
C LYS A 231 -7.67 26.15 25.49
N LYS A 232 -6.52 25.65 25.05
CA LYS A 232 -5.93 26.14 23.80
C LYS A 232 -6.61 25.39 22.67
N LYS A 233 -7.38 26.11 21.83
CA LYS A 233 -7.89 25.54 20.59
C LYS A 233 -6.67 25.10 19.78
N PHE A 234 -6.59 23.79 19.52
CA PHE A 234 -5.59 23.27 18.62
C PHE A 234 -5.94 23.74 17.21
N ILE A 235 -5.03 24.48 16.58
CA ILE A 235 -5.22 25.04 15.24
C ILE A 235 -4.06 24.52 14.39
N PRO A 236 -4.33 23.71 13.35
CA PRO A 236 -3.36 23.38 12.32
C PRO A 236 -2.67 24.63 11.78
N HIS A 237 -1.34 24.60 11.66
CA HIS A 237 -0.60 25.78 11.25
C HIS A 237 -0.53 25.99 9.74
N ASN A 238 -0.76 24.95 8.92
CA ASN A 238 -0.63 25.02 7.46
C ASN A 238 -1.55 24.02 6.73
N TYR A 239 -2.80 24.45 6.46
CA TYR A 239 -3.75 23.65 5.67
C TYR A 239 -3.29 23.37 4.24
N PRO A 240 -2.68 24.31 3.49
CA PRO A 240 -2.11 23.99 2.17
C PRO A 240 -1.16 22.80 2.19
N LEU A 241 -0.26 22.74 3.19
CA LEU A 241 0.66 21.61 3.34
C LEU A 241 -0.08 20.31 3.69
N ALA A 242 -1.13 20.40 4.51
CA ALA A 242 -1.98 19.24 4.82
C ALA A 242 -2.70 18.71 3.57
N VAL A 243 -3.21 19.60 2.71
CA VAL A 243 -3.86 19.27 1.44
C VAL A 243 -2.87 18.60 0.48
N ILE A 244 -1.66 19.14 0.35
CA ILE A 244 -0.58 18.49 -0.42
C ILE A 244 -0.32 17.08 0.11
N GLY A 245 -0.23 16.93 1.44
CA GLY A 245 -0.04 15.63 2.08
C GLY A 245 -1.11 14.61 1.69
N VAL A 246 -2.38 14.99 1.77
CA VAL A 246 -3.52 14.11 1.46
C VAL A 246 -3.56 13.73 -0.02
N PHE A 247 -3.26 14.66 -0.93
CA PHE A 247 -3.21 14.32 -2.36
C PHE A 247 -2.03 13.41 -2.71
N LEU A 248 -0.88 13.58 -2.07
CA LEU A 248 0.25 12.66 -2.21
C LEU A 248 -0.09 11.26 -1.64
N LEU A 249 -0.79 11.20 -0.51
CA LEU A 249 -1.29 9.94 0.04
C LEU A 249 -2.28 9.26 -0.91
N TRP A 250 -3.21 10.02 -1.49
CA TRP A 250 -4.16 9.48 -2.47
C TRP A 250 -3.43 8.97 -3.72
N LEU A 251 -2.51 9.76 -4.28
CA LEU A 251 -1.69 9.33 -5.41
C LEU A 251 -0.91 8.05 -5.08
N GLY A 252 -0.28 7.99 -3.91
CA GLY A 252 0.43 6.81 -3.46
C GLY A 252 -0.48 5.60 -3.25
N TRP A 253 -1.75 5.81 -2.90
CA TRP A 253 -2.74 4.75 -2.72
C TRP A 253 -3.05 3.96 -3.99
N PHE A 254 -2.84 4.56 -5.18
CA PHE A 254 -2.90 3.82 -6.44
C PHE A 254 -1.77 2.78 -6.54
N GLY A 255 -0.58 3.09 -6.03
CA GLY A 255 0.49 2.10 -5.88
C GLY A 255 0.22 1.12 -4.74
N PHE A 256 -0.35 1.59 -3.64
CA PHE A 256 -0.68 0.75 -2.48
C PHE A 256 -1.68 -0.35 -2.87
N ASN A 257 -2.88 0.02 -3.32
CA ASN A 257 -3.90 -0.97 -3.70
C ASN A 257 -3.56 -1.61 -5.06
N GLY A 258 -3.17 -0.82 -6.06
CA GLY A 258 -2.90 -1.35 -7.40
C GLY A 258 -1.66 -2.25 -7.45
N GLY A 259 -0.65 -2.00 -6.62
CA GLY A 259 0.51 -2.88 -6.47
C GLY A 259 0.14 -4.20 -5.80
N SER A 260 -0.85 -4.22 -4.90
CA SER A 260 -1.36 -5.44 -4.26
C SER A 260 -2.15 -6.36 -5.21
N VAL A 261 -2.40 -5.95 -6.45
CA VAL A 261 -2.82 -6.87 -7.52
C VAL A 261 -1.70 -7.86 -7.86
N LEU A 262 -0.45 -7.51 -7.51
CA LEU A 262 0.75 -8.32 -7.72
C LEU A 262 0.96 -8.75 -9.18
N SER A 263 0.36 -8.01 -10.10
CA SER A 263 0.48 -8.16 -11.53
C SER A 263 0.01 -6.88 -12.22
N ALA A 264 0.35 -6.75 -13.50
CA ALA A 264 -0.12 -5.69 -14.38
C ALA A 264 -1.36 -6.12 -15.18
N GLU A 265 -2.14 -7.08 -14.68
CA GLU A 265 -3.28 -7.62 -15.40
C GLU A 265 -4.35 -6.54 -15.64
N PRO A 266 -4.69 -6.23 -16.91
CA PRO A 266 -5.41 -5.00 -17.24
C PRO A 266 -6.75 -4.84 -16.52
N ALA A 267 -7.54 -5.91 -16.43
CA ALA A 267 -8.89 -5.85 -15.86
C ALA A 267 -8.85 -5.61 -14.33
N SER A 268 -8.11 -6.45 -13.60
CA SER A 268 -7.99 -6.36 -12.14
C SER A 268 -7.31 -5.06 -11.71
N LEU A 269 -6.23 -4.68 -12.39
CA LEU A 269 -5.51 -3.45 -12.09
C LEU A 269 -6.39 -2.21 -12.30
N SER A 270 -7.11 -2.16 -13.43
CA SER A 270 -8.01 -1.03 -13.72
C SER A 270 -9.18 -0.97 -12.74
N LEU A 271 -9.76 -2.11 -12.36
CA LEU A 271 -10.82 -2.18 -11.36
C LEU A 271 -10.35 -1.59 -10.03
N VAL A 272 -9.20 -2.03 -9.53
CA VAL A 272 -8.64 -1.57 -8.25
C VAL A 272 -8.36 -0.07 -8.26
N PHE A 273 -7.89 0.49 -9.37
CA PHE A 273 -7.73 1.94 -9.51
C PHE A 273 -9.07 2.68 -9.39
N VAL A 274 -10.11 2.18 -10.06
CA VAL A 274 -11.44 2.79 -10.05
C VAL A 274 -12.08 2.70 -8.66
N THR A 275 -12.06 1.52 -8.02
CA THR A 275 -12.64 1.33 -6.69
C THR A 275 -11.92 2.18 -5.64
N THR A 276 -10.59 2.26 -5.71
CA THR A 276 -9.77 3.11 -4.83
C THR A 276 -10.12 4.59 -4.99
N ALA A 277 -10.17 5.10 -6.22
CA ALA A 277 -10.50 6.50 -6.48
C ALA A 277 -11.91 6.87 -5.99
N LEU A 278 -12.90 6.03 -6.31
CA LEU A 278 -14.29 6.32 -5.98
C LEU A 278 -14.57 6.20 -4.48
N ALA A 279 -13.94 5.25 -3.78
CA ALA A 279 -14.06 5.17 -2.32
C ALA A 279 -13.44 6.39 -1.62
N GLY A 280 -12.26 6.84 -2.06
CA GLY A 280 -11.64 8.07 -1.54
C GLY A 280 -12.52 9.31 -1.77
N ALA A 281 -13.11 9.44 -2.96
CA ALA A 281 -14.03 10.53 -3.29
C ALA A 281 -15.32 10.48 -2.46
N ALA A 282 -15.93 9.31 -2.33
CA ALA A 282 -17.14 9.12 -1.54
C ALA A 282 -16.89 9.35 -0.05
N GLY A 283 -15.73 8.95 0.48
CA GLY A 283 -15.32 9.24 1.86
C GLY A 283 -15.14 10.72 2.15
N LEU A 284 -14.58 11.47 1.20
CA LEU A 284 -14.51 12.93 1.28
C LEU A 284 -15.91 13.55 1.37
N VAL A 285 -16.83 13.14 0.50
CA VAL A 285 -18.23 13.61 0.51
C VAL A 285 -18.92 13.23 1.81
N GLY A 286 -18.78 11.99 2.26
CA GLY A 286 -19.38 11.49 3.51
C GLY A 286 -18.94 12.31 4.72
N ALA A 287 -17.65 12.58 4.85
CA ALA A 287 -17.13 13.38 5.95
C ALA A 287 -17.53 14.87 5.83
N MET A 288 -17.52 15.44 4.63
CA MET A 288 -17.97 16.82 4.39
C MET A 288 -19.43 16.99 4.82
N SER A 289 -20.33 16.13 4.34
CA SER A 289 -21.75 16.17 4.67
C SER A 289 -21.98 15.97 6.16
N THR A 290 -21.35 14.96 6.76
CA THR A 290 -21.51 14.65 8.19
C THR A 290 -21.00 15.78 9.08
N SER A 291 -19.81 16.33 8.77
CA SER A 291 -19.25 17.46 9.51
C SER A 291 -20.14 18.71 9.39
N TRP A 292 -20.69 18.99 8.21
CA TRP A 292 -21.58 20.14 8.03
C TRP A 292 -22.88 19.97 8.83
N ILE A 293 -23.44 18.76 8.88
CA ILE A 293 -24.66 18.47 9.63
C ILE A 293 -24.43 18.63 11.14
N ILE A 294 -23.33 18.12 11.68
CA ILE A 294 -23.01 18.12 13.11
C ILE A 294 -22.50 19.50 13.56
N SER A 295 -21.48 20.02 12.88
CA SER A 295 -20.75 21.24 13.27
C SER A 295 -21.39 22.53 12.72
N LYS A 296 -22.42 22.42 11.86
CA LYS A 296 -23.10 23.54 11.18
C LYS A 296 -22.20 24.43 10.32
N ARG A 297 -21.00 23.96 9.98
CA ARG A 297 -20.03 24.64 9.11
C ARG A 297 -19.14 23.62 8.39
N PRO A 298 -18.59 23.94 7.22
CA PRO A 298 -17.58 23.11 6.58
C PRO A 298 -16.32 23.03 7.45
N ASP A 299 -15.72 21.84 7.50
CA ASP A 299 -14.44 21.59 8.18
C ASP A 299 -13.52 20.85 7.20
N LEU A 300 -12.48 21.55 6.73
CA LEU A 300 -11.54 20.99 5.78
C LEU A 300 -10.74 19.83 6.38
N GLY A 301 -10.39 19.89 7.68
CA GLY A 301 -9.68 18.80 8.35
C GLY A 301 -10.51 17.52 8.38
N MET A 302 -11.82 17.62 8.64
CA MET A 302 -12.72 16.47 8.58
C MET A 302 -12.87 15.93 7.15
N ALA A 303 -13.00 16.81 6.15
CA ALA A 303 -13.07 16.40 4.74
C ALA A 303 -11.81 15.62 4.29
N LEU A 304 -10.63 16.13 4.65
CA LEU A 304 -9.34 15.50 4.37
C LEU A 304 -9.18 14.14 5.07
N ASN A 305 -9.60 14.02 6.33
CA ASN A 305 -9.62 12.71 7.00
C ASN A 305 -10.67 11.77 6.39
N GLY A 306 -11.77 12.31 5.86
CA GLY A 306 -12.81 11.57 5.15
C GLY A 306 -12.30 10.87 3.90
N SER A 307 -11.52 11.55 3.06
CA SER A 307 -10.93 10.92 1.88
C SER A 307 -9.99 9.77 2.26
N LEU A 308 -9.13 10.00 3.26
CA LEU A 308 -8.23 8.96 3.77
C LEU A 308 -9.01 7.79 4.39
N ALA A 309 -10.09 8.06 5.13
CA ALA A 309 -10.94 7.00 5.68
C ALA A 309 -11.60 6.17 4.57
N GLY A 310 -12.05 6.79 3.48
CA GLY A 310 -12.58 6.08 2.32
C GLY A 310 -11.54 5.19 1.65
N LEU A 311 -10.32 5.70 1.46
CA LEU A 311 -9.18 4.93 0.95
C LEU A 311 -8.84 3.74 1.86
N VAL A 312 -8.73 3.97 3.17
CA VAL A 312 -8.52 2.90 4.17
C VAL A 312 -9.66 1.88 4.14
N GLY A 313 -10.91 2.31 4.03
CA GLY A 313 -12.07 1.42 4.06
C GLY A 313 -12.12 0.44 2.89
N ILE A 314 -11.76 0.87 1.68
CA ILE A 314 -11.77 0.00 0.49
C ILE A 314 -10.54 -0.90 0.38
N THR A 315 -9.45 -0.60 1.08
CA THR A 315 -8.14 -1.25 0.93
C THR A 315 -8.20 -2.78 1.10
N ALA A 316 -9.05 -3.32 1.97
CA ALA A 316 -9.20 -4.76 2.18
C ALA A 316 -9.95 -5.48 1.06
N GLY A 317 -10.73 -4.78 0.23
CA GLY A 317 -11.61 -5.38 -0.78
C GLY A 317 -11.59 -4.67 -2.14
N ALA A 318 -10.57 -3.86 -2.43
CA ALA A 318 -10.53 -3.03 -3.63
C ALA A 318 -10.60 -3.86 -4.93
N ASP A 319 -10.19 -5.12 -4.88
CA ASP A 319 -10.21 -6.08 -5.98
C ASP A 319 -11.47 -6.96 -6.03
N GLN A 320 -12.24 -7.01 -4.92
CA GLN A 320 -13.46 -7.82 -4.81
C GLN A 320 -14.74 -7.00 -5.02
N MET A 321 -14.70 -5.71 -4.70
CA MET A 321 -15.88 -4.85 -4.69
C MET A 321 -16.17 -4.28 -6.09
N GLY A 322 -17.45 -4.21 -6.43
CA GLY A 322 -17.93 -3.44 -7.56
C GLY A 322 -17.83 -1.93 -7.33
N VAL A 323 -17.97 -1.17 -8.42
CA VAL A 323 -17.91 0.30 -8.43
C VAL A 323 -18.85 0.94 -7.41
N MET A 324 -20.12 0.49 -7.37
CA MET A 324 -21.12 1.06 -6.45
C MET A 324 -20.86 0.66 -4.99
N GLU A 325 -20.34 -0.53 -4.75
CA GLU A 325 -19.99 -1.01 -3.41
C GLU A 325 -18.82 -0.19 -2.85
N ALA A 326 -17.81 0.08 -3.68
CA ALA A 326 -16.68 0.94 -3.30
C ALA A 326 -17.13 2.36 -2.90
N ILE A 327 -18.10 2.94 -3.63
CA ILE A 327 -18.70 4.23 -3.27
C ILE A 327 -19.40 4.15 -1.91
N VAL A 328 -20.20 3.11 -1.66
CA VAL A 328 -20.90 2.92 -0.38
C VAL A 328 -19.91 2.75 0.77
N ILE A 329 -18.88 1.92 0.60
CA ILE A 329 -17.81 1.72 1.59
C ILE A 329 -17.10 3.04 1.89
N GLY A 330 -16.75 3.80 0.85
CA GLY A 330 -16.14 5.11 0.99
C GLY A 330 -17.02 6.07 1.79
N LEU A 331 -18.28 6.22 1.39
CA LEU A 331 -19.25 7.10 2.04
C LEU A 331 -19.44 6.78 3.53
N LEU A 332 -19.60 5.49 3.85
CA LEU A 332 -19.75 5.03 5.23
C LEU A 332 -18.48 5.27 6.05
N SER A 333 -17.30 5.03 5.47
CA SER A 333 -16.02 5.30 6.13
C SER A 333 -15.83 6.79 6.44
N GLY A 334 -16.21 7.66 5.49
CA GLY A 334 -16.22 9.12 5.66
C GLY A 334 -17.18 9.61 6.74
N LEU A 335 -18.37 9.01 6.85
CA LEU A 335 -19.31 9.29 7.93
C LEU A 335 -18.73 8.85 9.29
N LEU A 336 -18.26 7.61 9.35
CA LEU A 336 -17.78 6.99 10.58
C LEU A 336 -16.55 7.70 11.14
N VAL A 337 -15.64 8.20 10.32
CA VAL A 337 -14.44 8.89 10.82
C VAL A 337 -14.79 10.17 11.56
N VAL A 338 -15.78 10.95 11.10
CA VAL A 338 -16.23 12.17 11.78
C VAL A 338 -16.85 11.83 13.14
N VAL A 339 -17.70 10.80 13.19
CA VAL A 339 -18.32 10.34 14.45
C VAL A 339 -17.26 9.79 15.40
N SER A 340 -16.29 9.02 14.90
CA SER A 340 -15.22 8.41 15.69
C SER A 340 -14.28 9.46 16.29
N ILE A 341 -13.89 10.48 15.52
CA ILE A 341 -13.07 11.59 16.04
C ILE A 341 -13.80 12.29 17.18
N ASN A 342 -15.08 12.63 17.02
CA ASN A 342 -15.88 13.28 18.06
C ASN A 342 -16.11 12.38 19.30
N PHE A 343 -16.13 11.06 19.10
CA PHE A 343 -16.25 10.11 20.20
C PHE A 343 -14.95 10.01 21.01
N ILE A 344 -13.80 9.93 20.33
CA ILE A 344 -12.46 9.77 20.95
C ILE A 344 -11.96 11.09 21.54
N ASP A 345 -12.25 12.23 20.93
CA ASP A 345 -11.74 13.54 21.35
C ASP A 345 -12.53 14.14 22.53
N LYS A 346 -12.38 13.56 23.73
CA LYS A 346 -13.09 13.95 24.96
C LYS A 346 -12.19 14.14 26.17
#